data_AF-A0A2V8UVE5-F1
#
_entry.id   AF-A0A2V8UVE5-F1
#
_cell.length_a   1.000
_cell.length_b   1.000
_cell.length_c   1.000
_cell.angle_alpha   90.00
_cell.angle_beta   90.00
_cell.angle_gamma   90.00
#
_symmetry.space_group_name_H-M   'P 1'
#
loop_
_entity.id
_entity.type
_entity.pdbx_description
1 polymer ?
#
loop_
_entity_poly.entity_id
_entity_poly.type
_entity_poly.pdbx_seq_one_letter_code
_entity_poly.pdbx_strand_id
1 'polypeptide(L)' 'MMDLRVPSGWFFLLLGMILVALGVVYPGMRARLTDANVNLYCGMVMALFGGVMLLLARVRLR' A
#
# COMPACT_ATOMS: atom_id res chain seq x y z
N MET A 1 -15.92 -5.68 -19.17
CA MET A 1 -15.52 -4.66 -18.17
C MET A 1 -14.18 -5.09 -17.59
N MET A 2 -13.19 -4.20 -17.49
CA MET A 2 -11.91 -4.55 -16.88
C MET A 2 -12.11 -4.94 -15.42
N ASP A 3 -11.41 -5.96 -14.94
CA ASP A 3 -11.44 -6.32 -13.52
C ASP A 3 -10.89 -5.14 -12.71
N LEU A 4 -11.76 -4.50 -11.93
CA LEU A 4 -11.45 -3.34 -11.11
C LEU A 4 -10.34 -3.63 -10.09
N ARG A 5 -10.15 -4.90 -9.72
CA ARG A 5 -9.11 -5.33 -8.78
C ARG A 5 -7.70 -5.05 -9.29
N VAL A 6 -7.48 -5.06 -10.61
CA VAL A 6 -6.16 -4.85 -11.21
C VAL A 6 -5.71 -3.40 -11.08
N PRO A 7 -6.43 -2.38 -11.59
CA PRO A 7 -6.03 -0.99 -11.44
C PRO A 7 -6.03 -0.54 -9.98
N SER A 8 -7.03 -0.95 -9.19
CA SER A 8 -7.08 -0.63 -7.75
C SER A 8 -5.93 -1.29 -6.99
N GLY A 9 -5.63 -2.56 -7.27
CA GLY A 9 -4.55 -3.30 -6.63
C GLY A 9 -3.18 -2.67 -6.87
N TRP A 10 -2.89 -2.27 -8.12
CA TRP A 10 -1.65 -1.58 -8.46
C TRP A 10 -1.54 -0.20 -7.79
N PHE A 11 -2.63 0.57 -7.75
CA PHE A 11 -2.65 1.88 -7.09
C PHE A 11 -2.29 1.76 -5.61
N PHE A 12 -2.97 0.88 -4.86
CA PHE A 12 -2.73 0.71 -3.43
C PHE A 12 -1.37 0.08 -3.14
N LEU A 13 -0.92 -0.88 -3.95
CA LEU A 13 0.38 -1.49 -3.78
C LEU A 13 1.50 -0.46 -3.98
N LEU A 14 1.45 0.32 -5.06
CA LEU A 14 2.48 1.32 -5.36
C LEU A 14 2.51 2.42 -4.29
N LEU A 15 1.36 2.98 -3.94
CA LEU A 15 1.26 4.01 -2.91
C LEU A 15 1.74 3.48 -1.55
N GLY A 16 1.34 2.26 -1.18
CA GLY A 16 1.77 1.60 0.03
C GLY A 16 3.29 1.40 0.09
N MET A 17 3.89 0.92 -1.00
CA MET A 17 5.34 0.75 -1.10
C MET A 17 6.10 2.07 -0.95
N ILE A 18 5.61 3.16 -1.54
CA ILE A 18 6.20 4.50 -1.38
C ILE A 18 6.15 4.93 0.09
N LEU A 19 5.00 4.77 0.76
CA LEU A 19 4.84 5.16 2.15
C LEU A 19 5.66 4.29 3.11
N VAL A 20 5.78 2.98 2.87
CA VAL A 20 6.67 2.09 3.62
C VAL A 20 8.12 2.53 3.45
N ALA A 21 8.56 2.79 2.21
CA ALA A 21 9.92 3.25 1.95
C ALA A 21 10.21 4.57 2.67
N LEU A 22 9.29 5.55 2.63
CA LEU A 22 9.41 6.80 3.36
C LEU A 22 9.43 6.58 4.88
N GLY A 23 8.57 5.71 5.41
CA GLY A 23 8.51 5.38 6.84
C GLY A 23 9.78 4.70 7.35
N VAL A 24 10.48 3.92 6.51
CA VAL A 24 11.72 3.23 6.87
C VAL A 24 12.95 4.12 6.67
N VAL A 25 13.06 4.83 5.54
CA VAL A 25 14.24 5.65 5.20
C VAL A 25 14.24 6.98 5.96
N TYR A 26 13.05 7.56 6.17
CA TYR A 26 12.88 8.85 6.84
C TYR A 26 11.88 8.74 8.00
N PRO A 27 12.18 7.96 9.07
CA PRO A 27 11.24 7.75 10.17
C PRO A 27 10.89 9.04 10.93
N GLY A 28 11.73 10.07 10.85
CA GLY A 28 11.46 11.40 11.40
C GLY A 28 10.48 12.25 10.57
N MET A 29 10.20 11.86 9.32
CA MET A 29 9.25 12.54 8.42
C MET A 29 7.81 12.10 8.73
N ARG A 30 7.40 12.33 9.98
CA ARG A 30 6.07 11.99 10.52
C ARG A 30 5.19 13.23 10.65
N ALA A 31 3.89 13.03 10.81
CA ALA A 31 2.95 14.13 11.05
C ALA A 31 3.24 14.80 12.40
N ARG A 32 3.23 16.15 12.45
CA ARG A 32 3.53 16.91 13.68
C ARG A 32 2.59 16.60 14.86
N LEU A 33 1.39 16.09 14.60
CA LEU A 33 0.38 15.79 15.61
C LEU A 33 0.59 14.45 16.33
N THR A 34 1.50 13.60 15.86
CA THR A 34 1.72 12.29 16.47
C THR A 34 3.17 11.85 16.40
N ASP A 35 3.62 11.16 17.45
CA ASP A 35 4.91 10.49 17.44
C ASP A 35 4.89 9.18 16.63
N ALA A 36 3.71 8.67 16.28
CA ALA A 36 3.57 7.45 15.50
C ALA A 36 4.04 7.65 14.05
N ASN A 37 4.71 6.64 13.51
CA ASN A 37 5.16 6.63 12.11
C ASN A 37 3.99 6.30 11.17
N VAL A 38 3.18 7.31 10.86
CA VAL A 38 1.96 7.20 10.02
C VAL A 38 2.24 6.63 8.64
N ASN A 39 3.35 7.05 8.02
CA ASN A 39 3.74 6.56 6.71
C ASN A 39 3.94 5.04 6.74
N LEU A 40 4.57 4.52 7.78
CA LEU A 40 4.88 3.10 7.88
C LEU A 40 3.62 2.24 8.05
N TYR A 41 2.77 2.52 9.04
CA TYR A 41 1.61 1.66 9.28
C TYR A 41 0.54 1.80 8.20
N CYS A 42 0.25 3.01 7.71
CA CYS A 42 -0.68 3.20 6.59
C CYS A 42 -0.12 2.56 5.31
N GLY A 43 1.18 2.74 5.06
CA GLY A 43 1.87 2.14 3.92
C GLY A 43 1.78 0.62 3.93
N MET A 44 2.02 -0.02 5.08
CA MET A 44 1.89 -1.48 5.25
C MET A 44 0.46 -1.96 4.93
N VAL A 45 -0.55 -1.29 5.47
CA VAL A 45 -1.96 -1.64 5.23
C VAL A 45 -2.33 -1.49 3.76
N MET A 46 -1.93 -0.40 3.11
CA MET A 46 -2.17 -0.16 1.68
C MET A 46 -1.45 -1.18 0.81
N ALA A 47 -0.18 -1.47 1.09
CA ALA A 47 0.61 -2.45 0.35
C ALA A 47 0.02 -3.86 0.48
N LEU A 48 -0.38 -4.26 1.70
CA LEU A 48 -1.04 -5.52 1.96
C LEU A 48 -2.36 -5.62 1.18
N PHE A 49 -3.21 -4.60 1.26
CA PHE A 49 -4.48 -4.57 0.54
C PHE A 49 -4.30 -4.66 -0.99
N GLY A 50 -3.40 -3.85 -1.55
CA GLY A 50 -3.09 -3.87 -2.99
C GLY A 50 -2.54 -5.23 -3.44
N GLY A 51 -1.63 -5.81 -2.65
CA GLY A 51 -1.08 -7.14 -2.91
C GLY A 51 -2.14 -8.24 -2.88
N VAL A 52 -3.06 -8.22 -1.89
CA VAL A 52 -4.18 -9.16 -1.81
C VAL A 52 -5.12 -9.00 -3.01
N MET A 53 -5.43 -7.77 -3.43
CA MET A 53 -6.26 -7.55 -4.61
C MET A 53 -5.64 -8.14 -5.88
N LEU A 54 -4.34 -7.89 -6.12
CA LEU A 54 -3.63 -8.43 -7.28
C LEU A 54 -3.51 -9.95 -7.24
N LEU A 55 -3.31 -10.52 -6.05
CA LEU A 55 -3.31 -11.96 -5.85
C LEU A 55 -4.67 -12.57 -6.21
N LEU A 56 -5.76 -12.00 -5.71
CA LEU A 56 -7.11 -12.48 -6.03
C LEU A 56 -7.46 -12.29 -7.51
N ALA A 57 -7.01 -11.21 -8.14
CA ALA A 57 -7.18 -10.99 -9.58
C ALA A 57 -6.44 -12.06 -10.41
N ARG A 58 -5.25 -12.49 -9.97
CA ARG A 58 -4.52 -13.60 -10.60
C ARG A 58 -5.16 -14.97 -10.38
N VAL A 59 -5.68 -15.22 -9.17
CA VAL A 59 -6.31 -16.52 -8.83
C VAL A 59 -7.62 -16.73 -9.59
N ARG A 60 -8.32 -15.66 -10.01
CA ARG A 60 -9.64 -15.73 -10.70
C ARG A 60 -9.54 -15.91 -12.23
N LEU A 61 -8.35 -16.01 -12.82
CA LEU A 61 -8.13 -16.17 -14.28
C LEU A 61 -7.53 -17.52 -14.69
N ARG A 62 -7.62 -18.55 -13.84
CA ARG A 62 -7.43 -19.96 -14.20
C ARG A 62 -8.74 -20.71 -14.05
#